data_AF-A0A0G8CPR7-F1
#
_entry.id   AF-A0A0G8CPR7-F1
#
_cell.length_a   1.000
_cell.length_b   1.000
_cell.length_c   1.000
_cell.angle_alpha   90.00
_cell.angle_beta   90.00
_cell.angle_gamma   90.00
#
_symmetry.space_group_name_H-M   'P 1'
#
loop_
_entity.id
_entity.type
_entity.pdbx_description
1 polymer ?
#
loop_
_entity_poly.entity_id
_entity_poly.type
_entity_poly.pdbx_seq_one_letter_code
_entity_poly.pdbx_strand_id
1 'polypeptide(L)'
;MDLVRKLTHIYGLGLCCGLWSKAEVIQWCDKLIEVSENPPYELIEISLMSKAKIDDMEGKLFEFSSTVDEEYTIKLTLSIIHEKLKEHELTIEESIKCTTRLLVNRGVYWEAEYFELYGLDDSYDLAKDGAHFDLSEVIHTYIETLSIYSKYFRGFEKMYFKVMGNEWRF
;
A
#
# COMPACT_ATOMS: atom_id res chain seq x y z
N MET A 1 -0.14 -6.12 19.98
CA MET A 1 0.90 -6.70 19.12
C MET A 1 0.37 -7.09 17.73
N ASP A 2 -0.74 -7.85 17.63
CA ASP A 2 -1.29 -8.28 16.32
C ASP A 2 -1.61 -7.11 15.35
N LEU A 3 -2.32 -6.08 15.81
CA LEU A 3 -2.65 -4.91 14.98
C LEU A 3 -1.42 -4.11 14.54
N VAL A 4 -0.38 -4.06 15.39
CA VAL A 4 0.89 -3.41 15.04
C VAL A 4 1.56 -4.17 13.91
N ARG A 5 1.65 -5.51 14.01
CA ARG A 5 2.20 -6.36 12.94
C ARG A 5 1.43 -6.19 11.62
N LYS A 6 0.10 -6.14 11.66
CA LYS A 6 -0.72 -5.88 10.47
C LYS A 6 -0.47 -4.52 9.84
N LEU A 7 -0.37 -3.45 10.64
CA LEU A 7 0.02 -2.14 10.12
C LEU A 7 1.44 -2.15 9.57
N THR A 8 2.40 -2.75 10.27
CA THR A 8 3.77 -2.90 9.76
C THR A 8 3.80 -3.61 8.42
N HIS A 9 3.01 -4.67 8.28
CA HIS A 9 2.91 -5.39 7.03
C HIS A 9 2.39 -4.50 5.91
N ILE A 10 1.29 -3.78 6.16
CA ILE A 10 0.71 -2.82 5.23
C ILE A 10 1.77 -1.81 4.82
N TYR A 11 2.46 -1.16 5.77
CA TYR A 11 3.56 -0.22 5.48
C TYR A 11 4.69 -0.84 4.65
N GLY A 12 5.00 -2.13 4.86
CA GLY A 12 5.89 -2.89 3.99
C GLY A 12 5.35 -3.06 2.57
N LEU A 13 4.08 -3.45 2.42
CA LEU A 13 3.41 -3.59 1.12
C LEU A 13 3.44 -2.27 0.33
N GLY A 14 3.15 -1.15 0.97
CA GLY A 14 3.17 0.13 0.26
C GLY A 14 4.56 0.69 0.03
N LEU A 15 5.56 0.40 0.88
CA LEU A 15 6.95 0.72 0.56
C LEU A 15 7.38 -0.01 -0.73
N CYS A 16 7.07 -1.30 -0.82
CA CYS A 16 7.49 -2.13 -1.96
C CYS A 16 6.79 -1.78 -3.27
N CYS A 17 5.59 -1.19 -3.22
CA CYS A 17 4.89 -0.76 -4.42
C CYS A 17 5.09 0.73 -4.75
N GLY A 18 5.73 1.50 -3.86
CA GLY A 18 5.96 2.93 -4.03
C GLY A 18 4.83 3.83 -3.55
N LEU A 19 3.87 3.28 -2.80
CA LEU A 19 2.81 4.04 -2.13
C LEU A 19 3.36 4.96 -1.03
N TRP A 20 4.43 4.54 -0.36
CA TRP A 20 5.17 5.36 0.60
C TRP A 20 6.64 5.41 0.25
N SER A 21 7.24 6.56 0.50
CA SER A 21 8.68 6.73 0.55
C SER A 21 9.25 6.17 1.86
N LYS A 22 10.56 5.94 1.87
CA LYS A 22 11.30 5.64 3.11
C LYS A 22 11.07 6.66 4.21
N ALA A 23 10.97 7.94 3.85
CA ALA A 23 10.80 9.02 4.82
C ALA A 23 9.44 8.92 5.52
N GLU A 24 8.38 8.61 4.77
CA GLU A 24 7.03 8.41 5.33
C GLU A 24 6.97 7.17 6.22
N VAL A 25 7.61 6.06 5.83
CA VAL A 25 7.69 4.84 6.67
C VAL A 25 8.43 5.12 7.98
N ILE A 26 9.56 5.84 7.93
CA ILE A 26 10.31 6.26 9.12
C ILE A 26 9.45 7.16 10.01
N GLN A 27 8.79 8.16 9.42
CA GLN A 27 7.91 9.06 10.18
C GLN A 27 6.75 8.30 10.83
N TRP A 28 6.18 7.30 10.15
CA TRP A 28 5.17 6.44 10.75
C TRP A 28 5.73 5.63 11.93
N CYS A 29 6.94 5.06 11.79
CA CYS A 29 7.60 4.36 12.89
C CYS A 29 7.85 5.28 14.08
N ASP A 30 8.36 6.49 13.86
CA ASP A 30 8.59 7.49 14.92
C ASP A 30 7.28 7.83 15.65
N LYS A 31 6.20 8.11 14.92
CA LYS A 31 4.88 8.37 15.52
C LYS A 31 4.38 7.18 16.33
N LEU A 32 4.60 5.95 15.86
CA LEU A 32 4.18 4.74 16.58
C LEU A 32 4.99 4.58 17.87
N ILE A 33 6.29 4.87 17.84
CA ILE A 33 7.16 4.84 19.01
C ILE A 33 6.70 5.87 20.06
N GLU A 34 6.35 7.08 19.63
CA GLU A 34 5.88 8.15 20.52
C GLU A 34 4.59 7.78 21.29
N VAL A 35 3.65 7.09 20.63
CA VAL A 35 2.35 6.73 21.22
C VAL A 35 2.35 5.36 21.91
N SER A 36 3.46 4.61 21.83
CA SER A 36 3.57 3.28 22.41
C SER A 36 4.26 3.32 23.77
N GLU A 37 3.63 2.76 24.81
CA GLU A 37 4.28 2.58 26.12
C GLU A 37 5.48 1.64 26.06
N ASN A 38 5.44 0.65 25.16
CA ASN A 38 6.47 -0.37 24.98
C ASN A 38 6.65 -0.65 23.47
N PRO A 39 7.35 0.24 22.74
CA PRO A 39 7.52 0.09 21.30
C PRO A 39 8.31 -1.18 20.95
N PRO A 40 7.90 -1.92 19.89
CA PRO A 40 8.69 -3.04 19.37
C PRO A 40 10.09 -2.58 18.95
N TYR A 41 11.11 -3.35 19.33
CA TYR A 41 12.50 -3.04 19.02
C TYR A 41 12.74 -2.95 17.51
N GLU A 42 12.10 -3.81 16.73
CA GLU A 42 12.17 -3.84 15.27
C GLU A 42 11.72 -2.51 14.64
N LEU A 43 10.70 -1.86 15.21
CA LEU A 43 10.21 -0.57 14.71
C LEU A 43 11.16 0.59 15.06
N ILE A 44 11.86 0.51 16.20
CA ILE A 44 12.93 1.45 16.55
C ILE A 44 14.09 1.30 15.56
N GLU A 45 14.50 0.06 15.24
CA GLU A 45 15.54 -0.17 14.26
C GLU A 45 15.17 0.40 12.89
N ILE A 46 13.93 0.14 12.43
CA ILE A 46 13.43 0.64 11.14
C ILE A 46 13.44 2.17 11.10
N SER A 47 13.05 2.86 12.17
CA SER A 47 13.05 4.32 12.20
C SER A 47 14.46 4.93 12.04
N LEU A 48 15.50 4.18 12.38
CA LEU A 48 16.90 4.58 12.23
C LEU A 48 17.49 4.27 10.83
N MET A 49 16.74 3.61 9.93
CA MET A 49 17.23 3.13 8.63
C MET A 49 17.27 4.19 7.50
N SER A 50 17.35 5.48 7.83
CA SER A 50 17.38 6.57 6.84
C SER A 50 18.38 6.36 5.71
N LYS A 51 19.55 5.78 6.00
CA LYS A 51 20.64 5.49 5.03
C LYS A 51 20.66 4.06 4.47
N ALA A 52 19.81 3.15 4.97
CA ALA A 52 19.76 1.76 4.48
C ALA A 52 19.18 1.68 3.06
N LYS A 53 19.33 0.53 2.38
CA LYS A 53 18.60 0.31 1.12
C LYS A 53 17.11 0.10 1.40
N ILE A 54 16.27 0.31 0.38
CA ILE A 54 14.83 0.06 0.48
C ILE A 54 14.59 -1.43 0.80
N ASP A 55 15.25 -2.33 0.07
CA ASP A 55 15.13 -3.78 0.26
C ASP A 55 15.46 -4.24 1.68
N ASP A 56 16.45 -3.61 2.34
CA ASP A 56 16.80 -3.93 3.72
C ASP A 56 15.67 -3.54 4.69
N MET A 57 15.04 -2.39 4.45
CA MET A 57 13.91 -1.87 5.25
C MET A 57 12.66 -2.72 5.04
N GLU A 58 12.37 -3.08 3.79
CA GLU A 58 11.29 -4.01 3.44
C GLU A 58 11.48 -5.36 4.15
N GLY A 59 12.69 -5.92 4.10
CA GLY A 59 13.01 -7.17 4.77
C GLY A 59 12.66 -7.15 6.26
N LYS A 60 13.03 -6.07 6.98
CA LYS A 60 12.68 -5.92 8.40
C LYS A 60 11.19 -5.73 8.65
N LEU A 61 10.49 -4.98 7.81
CA LEU A 61 9.04 -4.82 7.91
C LEU A 61 8.31 -6.16 7.77
N PHE A 62 8.74 -7.01 6.82
CA PHE A 62 8.15 -8.33 6.60
C PHE A 62 8.57 -9.37 7.63
N GLU A 63 9.82 -9.35 8.10
CA GLU A 63 10.27 -10.24 9.18
C GLU A 63 9.43 -10.04 10.44
N PHE A 64 9.24 -8.78 10.86
CA PHE A 64 8.39 -8.44 12.00
C PHE A 64 6.91 -8.76 11.76
N SER A 65 6.44 -8.82 10.51
CA SER A 65 5.04 -9.04 10.20
C SER A 65 4.72 -10.39 9.56
N SER A 66 5.62 -11.37 9.67
CA SER A 66 5.55 -12.67 8.98
C SER A 66 4.33 -13.56 9.26
N THR A 67 3.54 -13.27 10.30
CA THR A 67 2.38 -14.08 10.70
C THR A 67 1.03 -13.44 10.37
N VAL A 68 0.99 -12.46 9.48
CA VAL A 68 -0.26 -11.78 9.11
C VAL A 68 -0.97 -12.48 7.94
N ASP A 69 -2.25 -12.18 7.79
CA ASP A 69 -3.05 -12.57 6.63
C ASP A 69 -2.66 -11.71 5.41
N GLU A 70 -1.88 -12.29 4.50
CA GLU A 70 -1.37 -11.63 3.29
C GLU A 70 -2.52 -11.16 2.38
N GLU A 71 -3.50 -12.03 2.12
CA GLU A 71 -4.62 -11.72 1.21
C GLU A 71 -5.41 -10.52 1.72
N TYR A 72 -5.74 -10.52 3.02
CA TYR A 72 -6.46 -9.41 3.62
C TYR A 72 -5.67 -8.09 3.64
N THR A 73 -4.36 -8.16 3.87
CA THR A 73 -3.50 -6.96 3.89
C THR A 73 -3.23 -6.38 2.50
N ILE A 74 -3.20 -7.20 1.45
CA ILE A 74 -3.22 -6.73 0.05
C ILE A 74 -4.51 -5.94 -0.22
N LYS A 75 -5.68 -6.48 0.17
CA LYS A 75 -6.99 -5.81 0.00
C LYS A 75 -7.07 -4.48 0.75
N LEU A 76 -6.51 -4.42 1.97
CA LEU A 76 -6.39 -3.16 2.71
C LEU A 76 -5.46 -2.17 1.99
N THR A 77 -4.32 -2.63 1.46
CA THR A 77 -3.38 -1.76 0.74
C THR A 77 -3.98 -1.19 -0.54
N LEU A 78 -4.70 -2.01 -1.33
CA LEU A 78 -5.46 -1.56 -2.49
C LEU A 78 -6.51 -0.49 -2.11
N SER A 79 -7.17 -0.65 -0.96
CA SER A 79 -8.13 0.35 -0.47
C SER A 79 -7.46 1.68 -0.10
N ILE A 80 -6.21 1.67 0.37
CA ILE A 80 -5.43 2.88 0.67
C ILE A 80 -5.01 3.58 -0.63
N ILE A 81 -4.58 2.82 -1.64
CA ILE A 81 -4.26 3.36 -2.97
C ILE A 81 -5.50 4.05 -3.56
N HIS A 82 -6.66 3.38 -3.48
CA HIS A 82 -7.93 3.96 -3.92
C HIS A 82 -8.24 5.28 -3.20
N GLU A 83 -8.11 5.32 -1.87
CA GLU A 83 -8.41 6.53 -1.12
C GLU A 83 -7.43 7.67 -1.42
N LYS A 84 -6.12 7.39 -1.54
CA LYS A 84 -5.14 8.39 -1.96
C LYS A 84 -5.43 8.93 -3.36
N LEU A 85 -5.84 8.07 -4.29
CA LEU A 85 -6.24 8.50 -5.63
C LEU A 85 -7.47 9.42 -5.59
N LYS A 86 -8.49 9.05 -4.82
CA LYS A 86 -9.72 9.83 -4.64
C LYS A 86 -9.45 11.21 -4.02
N GLU A 87 -8.53 11.28 -3.06
CA GLU A 87 -8.12 12.53 -2.40
C GLU A 87 -7.03 13.30 -3.17
N HIS A 88 -6.70 12.88 -4.40
CA HIS A 88 -5.69 13.51 -5.28
C HIS A 88 -4.25 13.51 -4.74
N GLU A 89 -3.96 12.59 -3.82
CA GLU A 89 -2.61 12.33 -3.28
C GLU A 89 -1.79 11.38 -4.16
N LEU A 90 -2.44 10.77 -5.17
CA LEU A 90 -1.80 10.02 -6.25
C LEU A 90 -2.39 10.44 -7.58
N THR A 91 -1.56 10.54 -8.61
CA THR A 91 -2.03 10.58 -10.00
C THR A 91 -2.52 9.21 -10.46
N ILE A 92 -3.24 9.17 -11.58
CA ILE A 92 -3.64 7.89 -12.19
C ILE A 92 -2.42 7.04 -12.52
N GLU A 93 -1.38 7.63 -13.10
CA GLU A 93 -0.17 6.89 -13.46
C GLU A 93 0.56 6.33 -12.24
N GLU A 94 0.64 7.10 -11.13
CA GLU A 94 1.26 6.60 -9.90
C GLU A 94 0.44 5.49 -9.24
N SER A 95 -0.88 5.64 -9.20
CA SER A 95 -1.77 4.62 -8.62
C SER A 95 -1.72 3.31 -9.42
N ILE A 96 -1.75 3.36 -10.76
CA ILE A 96 -1.59 2.19 -11.63
C ILE A 96 -0.27 1.49 -11.34
N LYS A 97 0.85 2.23 -11.32
CA LYS A 97 2.17 1.66 -11.00
C LYS A 97 2.21 1.03 -9.61
N CYS A 98 1.59 1.65 -8.61
CA CYS A 98 1.49 1.08 -7.27
C CYS A 98 0.69 -0.23 -7.27
N THR A 99 -0.47 -0.26 -7.92
CA THR A 99 -1.28 -1.49 -8.01
C THR A 99 -0.55 -2.61 -8.73
N THR A 100 0.07 -2.34 -9.89
CA THR A 100 0.83 -3.35 -10.64
C THR A 100 1.98 -3.91 -9.82
N ARG A 101 2.82 -3.04 -9.23
CA ARG A 101 3.96 -3.47 -8.43
C ARG A 101 3.53 -4.29 -7.22
N LEU A 102 2.45 -3.88 -6.54
CA LEU A 102 1.91 -4.63 -5.41
C LEU A 102 1.53 -6.06 -5.84
N LEU A 103 0.75 -6.19 -6.91
CA LEU A 103 0.26 -7.49 -7.38
C LEU A 103 1.37 -8.39 -7.92
N VAL A 104 2.36 -7.82 -8.62
CA VAL A 104 3.54 -8.54 -9.13
C VAL A 104 4.44 -8.99 -7.99
N ASN A 105 4.78 -8.09 -7.06
CA ASN A 105 5.67 -8.40 -5.92
C ASN A 105 5.06 -9.42 -4.95
N ARG A 106 3.74 -9.62 -4.99
CA ARG A 106 3.04 -10.65 -4.21
C ARG A 106 2.67 -11.89 -5.00
N GLY A 107 2.92 -11.90 -6.30
CA GLY A 107 2.65 -13.08 -7.14
C GLY A 107 1.17 -13.39 -7.32
N VAL A 108 0.28 -12.43 -7.02
CA VAL A 108 -1.19 -12.61 -7.05
C VAL A 108 -1.82 -12.09 -8.35
N TYR A 109 -1.04 -11.50 -9.24
CA TYR A 109 -1.51 -10.86 -10.49
C TYR A 109 -2.22 -11.80 -11.48
N TRP A 110 -2.05 -13.12 -11.36
CA TRP A 110 -2.78 -14.12 -12.15
C TRP A 110 -4.08 -14.60 -11.50
N GLU A 111 -4.35 -14.22 -10.26
CA GLU A 111 -5.58 -14.63 -9.59
C GLU A 111 -6.77 -13.88 -10.19
N ALA A 112 -7.89 -14.58 -10.33
CA ALA A 112 -9.09 -14.05 -10.98
C ALA A 112 -9.59 -12.74 -10.34
N GLU A 113 -9.35 -12.53 -9.05
CA GLU A 113 -9.73 -11.31 -8.33
C GLU A 113 -8.90 -10.08 -8.74
N TYR A 114 -7.65 -10.26 -9.15
CA TYR A 114 -6.71 -9.16 -9.43
C TYR A 114 -6.35 -9.01 -10.91
N PHE A 115 -6.66 -10.01 -11.73
CA PHE A 115 -6.24 -10.09 -13.12
C PHE A 115 -6.67 -8.87 -13.95
N GLU A 116 -7.92 -8.43 -13.79
CA GLU A 116 -8.43 -7.24 -14.49
C GLU A 116 -7.69 -5.96 -14.06
N LEU A 117 -7.45 -5.79 -12.76
CA LEU A 117 -6.73 -4.64 -12.23
C LEU A 117 -5.28 -4.59 -12.74
N TYR A 118 -4.62 -5.74 -12.80
CA TYR A 118 -3.26 -5.87 -13.31
C TYR A 118 -3.16 -5.53 -14.81
N GLY A 119 -4.09 -6.03 -15.64
CA GLY A 119 -4.06 -5.81 -17.09
C GLY A 119 -4.32 -4.36 -17.54
N LEU A 120 -4.73 -3.49 -16.62
CA LEU A 120 -5.00 -2.08 -16.93
C LEU A 120 -3.72 -1.24 -17.06
N ASP A 121 -2.57 -1.71 -16.55
CA ASP A 121 -1.28 -1.05 -16.77
C ASP A 121 -0.92 -1.04 -18.27
N ASP A 122 -0.90 -2.22 -18.90
CA ASP A 122 -0.68 -2.37 -20.33
C ASP A 122 -1.72 -1.60 -21.16
N SER A 123 -2.99 -1.65 -20.74
CA SER A 123 -4.07 -0.94 -21.42
C SER A 123 -3.90 0.58 -21.35
N TYR A 124 -3.42 1.09 -20.21
CA TYR A 124 -3.17 2.51 -19.99
C TYR A 124 -2.00 3.01 -20.83
N ASP A 125 -0.90 2.27 -20.86
CA ASP A 125 0.27 2.62 -21.67
C ASP A 125 -0.08 2.68 -23.16
N LEU A 126 -0.82 1.68 -23.67
CA LEU A 126 -1.30 1.66 -25.05
C LEU A 126 -2.23 2.82 -25.39
N ALA A 127 -3.10 3.22 -24.45
CA ALA A 127 -4.03 4.33 -24.63
C ALA A 127 -3.32 5.68 -24.57
N LYS A 128 -2.38 5.83 -23.63
CA LYS A 128 -1.57 7.04 -23.44
C LYS A 128 -0.69 7.34 -24.65
N ASP A 129 -0.13 6.30 -25.28
CA ASP A 129 0.66 6.42 -26.50
C ASP A 129 -0.19 6.59 -27.78
N GLY A 130 -1.52 6.54 -27.66
CA GLY A 130 -2.45 6.66 -28.78
C GLY A 130 -2.43 5.45 -29.73
N ALA A 131 -1.91 4.31 -29.26
CA ALA A 131 -1.78 3.10 -30.05
C ALA A 131 -3.07 2.26 -30.06
N HIS A 132 -3.75 2.14 -28.91
CA HIS A 132 -4.97 1.34 -28.76
C HIS A 132 -5.79 1.80 -27.54
N PHE A 133 -7.12 1.61 -27.58
CA PHE A 133 -8.09 2.06 -26.56
C PHE A 133 -8.27 3.58 -26.44
N ASP A 134 -9.38 3.99 -25.84
CA ASP A 134 -9.60 5.37 -25.42
C ASP A 134 -9.04 5.59 -24.01
N LEU A 135 -8.22 6.64 -23.83
CA LEU A 135 -7.58 6.91 -22.55
C LEU A 135 -8.60 7.20 -21.44
N SER A 136 -9.68 7.92 -21.74
CA SER A 136 -10.70 8.23 -20.73
C SER A 136 -11.45 6.97 -20.29
N GLU A 137 -11.76 6.07 -21.22
CA GLU A 137 -12.38 4.78 -20.91
C GLU A 137 -11.47 3.91 -20.04
N VAL A 138 -10.18 3.77 -20.38
CA VAL A 138 -9.23 2.98 -19.58
C VAL A 138 -9.08 3.54 -18.17
N ILE A 139 -8.95 4.87 -18.03
CA ILE A 139 -8.89 5.55 -16.72
C ILE A 139 -10.16 5.28 -15.92
N HIS A 140 -11.33 5.37 -16.56
CA HIS A 140 -12.61 5.11 -15.89
C HIS A 140 -12.70 3.65 -15.40
N THR A 141 -12.35 2.68 -16.25
CA THR A 141 -12.32 1.27 -15.87
C THR A 141 -11.35 1.02 -14.72
N TYR A 142 -10.16 1.62 -14.73
CA TYR A 142 -9.21 1.52 -13.63
C TYR A 142 -9.78 1.99 -12.29
N ILE A 143 -10.41 3.16 -12.27
CA ILE A 143 -11.03 3.69 -11.06
C ILE A 143 -12.14 2.76 -10.58
N GLU A 144 -13.01 2.28 -11.49
CA GLU A 144 -14.10 1.37 -11.15
C GLU A 144 -13.60 0.04 -10.58
N THR A 145 -12.62 -0.60 -11.23
CA THR A 145 -12.02 -1.86 -10.76
C THR A 145 -11.34 -1.69 -9.41
N LEU A 146 -10.60 -0.60 -9.20
CA LEU A 146 -9.96 -0.31 -7.92
C LEU A 146 -10.98 0.02 -6.81
N SER A 147 -12.12 0.62 -7.15
CA SER A 147 -13.16 1.00 -6.17
C SER A 147 -13.79 -0.18 -5.43
N ILE A 148 -13.70 -1.40 -5.98
CA ILE A 148 -14.17 -2.64 -5.34
C ILE A 148 -13.51 -2.84 -3.96
N TYR A 149 -12.29 -2.35 -3.80
CA TYR A 149 -11.52 -2.47 -2.56
C TYR A 149 -11.84 -1.39 -1.53
N SER A 150 -12.57 -0.33 -1.87
CA SER A 150 -12.93 0.77 -0.95
C SER A 150 -13.63 0.27 0.33
N LYS A 151 -14.39 -0.83 0.24
CA LYS A 151 -15.06 -1.48 1.39
C LYS A 151 -14.10 -1.90 2.51
N TYR A 152 -12.82 -2.09 2.21
CA TYR A 152 -11.79 -2.46 3.19
C TYR A 152 -11.20 -1.25 3.93
N PHE A 153 -11.33 -0.03 3.40
CA PHE A 153 -10.67 1.16 3.94
C PHE A 153 -11.08 1.47 5.38
N ARG A 154 -12.37 1.35 5.70
CA ARG A 154 -12.87 1.51 7.08
C ARG A 154 -12.25 0.51 8.06
N GLY A 155 -11.87 -0.68 7.57
CA GLY A 155 -11.14 -1.67 8.36
C GLY A 155 -9.73 -1.20 8.70
N PHE A 156 -9.03 -0.63 7.71
CA PHE A 156 -7.73 0.00 7.90
C PHE A 156 -7.80 1.18 8.88
N GLU A 157 -8.73 2.13 8.71
CA GLU A 157 -8.85 3.29 9.60
C GLU A 157 -9.07 2.88 11.07
N LYS A 158 -9.96 1.92 11.31
CA LYS A 158 -10.21 1.40 12.67
C LYS A 158 -8.96 0.77 13.27
N MET A 159 -8.18 0.06 12.46
CA MET A 159 -6.93 -0.55 12.91
C MET A 159 -5.88 0.52 13.21
N TYR A 160 -5.72 1.51 12.31
CA TYR A 160 -4.80 2.63 12.50
C TYR A 160 -5.15 3.40 13.78
N PHE A 161 -6.41 3.80 13.96
CA PHE A 161 -6.87 4.52 15.16
C PHE A 161 -6.58 3.75 16.46
N LYS A 162 -6.81 2.43 16.47
CA LYS A 162 -6.53 1.60 17.65
C LYS A 162 -5.04 1.54 18.01
N VAL A 163 -4.16 1.65 17.03
CA VAL A 163 -2.70 1.59 17.26
C VAL A 163 -2.13 2.97 17.56
N MET A 164 -2.61 4.00 16.83
CA MET A 164 -1.99 5.34 16.83
C MET A 164 -2.70 6.33 17.76
N GLY A 165 -3.91 6.01 18.22
CA GLY A 165 -4.73 6.90 19.06
C GLY A 165 -5.29 8.14 18.32
N ASN A 166 -5.13 8.21 16.99
CA ASN A 166 -5.63 9.28 16.14
C ASN A 166 -6.07 8.74 14.76
N GLU A 167 -6.83 9.55 14.02
CA GLU A 167 -7.27 9.22 12.67
C GLU A 167 -6.08 9.22 11.71
N TRP A 168 -6.14 8.33 10.71
CA TRP A 168 -5.13 8.31 9.65
C TRP A 168 -5.26 9.58 8.79
N ARG A 169 -4.12 10.21 8.51
CA ARG A 169 -4.02 11.37 7.62
C ARG A 169 -2.83 11.12 6.69
N PHE A 170 -3.01 11.53 5.43
CA PHE A 170 -1.96 11.51 4.41
C PHE A 170 -0.77 12.38 4.82
#